data_AF-A0A2N3PQ42-F1
#
_entry.id   AF-A0A2N3PQ42-F1
#
_cell.length_a   1.000
_cell.length_b   1.000
_cell.length_c   1.000
_cell.angle_alpha   90.00
_cell.angle_beta   90.00
_cell.angle_gamma   90.00
#
_symmetry.space_group_name_H-M   'P 1'
#
loop_
_entity.id
_entity.type
_entity.pdbx_description
1 polymer ?
#
loop_
_entity_poly.entity_id
_entity_poly.type
_entity_poly.pdbx_seq_one_letter_code
_entity_poly.pdbx_strand_id
1 'polypeptide(L)'
;MLRHVVITICFAAVLSAASASAVMAGEQRDHDGAVPWRIIGTDERATSSRCIGRAETPLCAVETLLACFEWGRPDLCRMVDDDEEQYAGIFSDPADPTKYLAYRVISERSVTPDQDVEIIIEQQEMSAGQVIGPATAPSSGFHLQRQTDGRWKVVGWGDLDR
;
A
#
# COMPACT_ATOMS: atom_id res chain seq x y z
N MET A 1 36.40 24.23 67.47
CA MET A 1 37.54 23.42 67.00
C MET A 1 37.51 23.39 65.48
N LEU A 2 38.65 23.75 64.91
CA LEU A 2 38.94 24.01 63.50
C LEU A 2 39.25 22.68 62.77
N ARG A 3 38.79 22.52 61.52
CA ARG A 3 39.44 21.83 60.37
C ARG A 3 38.42 21.71 59.22
N HIS A 4 38.42 22.63 58.25
CA HIS A 4 39.23 22.58 57.01
C HIS A 4 39.02 21.28 56.22
N VAL A 5 38.57 21.38 54.96
CA VAL A 5 39.30 20.95 53.74
C VAL A 5 38.35 20.77 52.52
N VAL A 6 38.50 21.71 51.56
CA VAL A 6 38.70 21.49 50.09
C VAL A 6 37.44 21.10 49.27
N ILE A 7 36.72 22.03 48.63
CA ILE A 7 36.99 22.66 47.29
C ILE A 7 37.56 21.65 46.30
N THR A 8 36.94 21.40 45.14
CA THR A 8 37.65 21.27 43.82
C THR A 8 36.78 20.62 42.73
N ILE A 9 36.48 21.47 41.74
CA ILE A 9 36.42 21.24 40.28
C ILE A 9 35.11 20.81 39.62
N CYS A 10 34.58 21.81 38.91
CA CYS A 10 33.77 21.78 37.70
C CYS A 10 34.14 20.66 36.72
N PHE A 11 33.12 19.94 36.24
CA PHE A 11 33.10 19.54 34.84
C PHE A 11 31.74 19.94 34.25
N ALA A 12 31.73 21.13 33.62
CA ALA A 12 30.69 21.54 32.72
C ALA A 12 30.80 20.67 31.45
N ALA A 13 30.13 19.53 31.44
CA ALA A 13 29.87 18.81 30.20
C ALA A 13 28.63 19.45 29.56
N VAL A 14 28.85 20.54 28.83
CA VAL A 14 27.86 21.04 27.85
C VAL A 14 27.81 19.99 26.75
N LEU A 15 26.91 19.01 26.92
CA LEU A 15 26.60 18.02 25.91
C LEU A 15 25.76 18.72 24.84
N SER A 16 26.43 19.30 23.85
CA SER A 16 25.79 19.79 22.62
C SER A 16 25.14 18.60 21.93
N ALA A 17 23.86 18.37 22.18
CA ALA A 17 23.05 17.46 21.40
C ALA A 17 22.90 18.06 19.99
N ALA A 18 23.78 17.65 19.08
CA ALA A 18 23.62 17.92 17.66
C ALA A 18 22.34 17.21 17.21
N SER A 19 21.27 17.99 17.01
CA SER A 19 20.02 17.52 16.43
C SER A 19 20.28 17.20 14.96
N ALA A 20 20.69 15.96 14.68
CA ALA A 20 20.75 15.46 13.32
C ALA A 20 19.31 15.28 12.85
N SER A 21 18.79 16.29 12.13
CA SER A 21 17.57 16.15 11.36
C SER A 21 17.84 15.13 10.25
N ALA A 22 17.51 13.86 10.53
CA ALA A 22 17.41 12.85 9.49
C ALA A 22 16.24 13.25 8.59
N VAL A 23 16.55 13.96 7.50
CA VAL A 23 15.63 14.11 6.38
C VAL A 23 15.44 12.72 5.81
N MET A 24 14.39 12.03 6.24
CA MET A 24 13.91 10.82 5.59
C MET A 24 13.25 11.26 4.29
N ALA A 25 14.07 11.44 3.26
CA ALA A 25 13.58 11.50 1.90
C ALA A 25 12.95 10.14 1.61
N GLY A 26 11.62 10.10 1.53
CA GLY A 26 10.91 8.90 1.09
C GLY A 26 11.46 8.49 -0.27
N GLU A 27 11.98 7.27 -0.36
CA GLU A 27 12.47 6.70 -1.62
C GLU A 27 11.26 6.52 -2.54
N GLN A 28 11.10 7.44 -3.50
CA GLN A 28 10.13 7.30 -4.58
C GLN A 28 10.76 6.43 -5.66
N ARG A 29 10.16 5.26 -5.91
CA ARG A 29 10.55 4.42 -7.04
C ARG A 29 9.75 4.88 -8.25
N ASP A 30 10.39 5.67 -9.09
CA ASP A 30 9.84 6.02 -10.40
C ASP A 30 10.16 4.91 -11.40
N HIS A 31 9.19 4.55 -12.22
CA HIS A 31 9.34 3.49 -13.22
C HIS A 31 9.60 4.14 -14.58
N ASP A 32 10.88 4.37 -14.91
CA ASP A 32 11.35 5.02 -16.15
C ASP A 32 11.10 4.21 -17.47
N GLY A 33 10.16 3.26 -17.48
CA GLY A 33 9.82 2.43 -18.63
C GLY A 33 8.33 2.13 -18.72
N ALA A 34 7.90 1.48 -19.81
CA ALA A 34 6.51 1.04 -19.92
C ALA A 34 6.19 0.05 -18.79
N VAL A 35 5.53 0.53 -17.73
CA VAL A 35 5.11 -0.30 -16.61
C VAL A 35 4.20 -1.42 -17.12
N PRO A 36 4.54 -2.69 -16.86
CA PRO A 36 3.77 -3.82 -17.37
C PRO A 36 2.40 -3.88 -16.71
N TRP A 37 1.39 -4.17 -17.52
CA TRP A 37 0.06 -4.51 -17.04
C TRP A 37 0.07 -5.89 -16.36
N ARG A 38 -0.68 -5.97 -15.27
CA ARG A 38 -1.00 -7.17 -14.50
C ARG A 38 -2.50 -7.40 -14.55
N ILE A 39 -2.89 -8.65 -14.37
CA ILE A 39 -4.27 -9.12 -14.43
C ILE A 39 -4.70 -9.66 -13.07
N ILE A 40 -5.87 -9.24 -12.60
CA ILE A 40 -6.70 -9.95 -11.64
C ILE A 40 -7.82 -10.58 -12.47
N GLY A 41 -7.72 -11.89 -12.70
CA GLY A 41 -8.70 -12.65 -13.47
C GLY A 41 -9.89 -13.03 -12.61
N THR A 42 -10.81 -13.82 -13.15
CA THR A 42 -12.00 -14.30 -12.43
C THR A 42 -11.69 -15.32 -11.32
N ASP A 43 -10.48 -15.88 -11.32
CA ASP A 43 -9.96 -16.77 -10.28
C ASP A 43 -8.44 -16.67 -10.13
N GLU A 44 -7.88 -17.42 -9.18
CA GLU A 44 -6.45 -17.48 -8.89
C GLU A 44 -5.62 -17.95 -10.10
N ARG A 45 -6.15 -18.86 -10.93
CA ARG A 45 -5.42 -19.41 -12.09
C ARG A 45 -5.35 -18.42 -13.25
N ALA A 46 -6.39 -17.60 -13.40
CA ALA A 46 -6.46 -16.54 -14.41
C ALA A 46 -5.75 -15.25 -13.98
N THR A 47 -5.20 -15.21 -12.76
CA THR A 47 -4.56 -14.04 -12.18
C THR A 47 -3.04 -14.09 -12.34
N SER A 48 -2.44 -12.93 -12.62
CA SER A 48 -0.98 -12.78 -12.73
C SER A 48 -0.29 -12.59 -11.37
N SER A 49 -1.03 -12.11 -10.35
CA SER A 49 -0.53 -11.98 -8.99
C SER A 49 -0.28 -13.35 -8.38
N ARG A 50 0.77 -13.44 -7.56
CA ARG A 50 1.10 -14.65 -6.79
C ARG A 50 0.86 -14.49 -5.29
N CYS A 51 0.41 -13.33 -4.80
CA CYS A 51 0.36 -13.06 -3.36
C CYS A 51 -1.01 -12.62 -2.85
N ILE A 52 -2.08 -12.83 -3.63
CA ILE A 52 -3.44 -12.69 -3.14
C ILE A 52 -3.65 -13.56 -1.89
N GLY A 53 -4.21 -12.96 -0.85
CA GLY A 53 -4.37 -13.59 0.47
C GLY A 53 -3.11 -13.59 1.35
N ARG A 54 -2.01 -12.97 0.88
CA ARG A 54 -0.74 -12.86 1.62
C ARG A 54 -0.27 -11.41 1.66
N ALA A 55 -0.88 -10.61 2.53
CA ALA A 55 -0.62 -9.18 2.69
C ALA A 55 0.73 -8.85 3.38
N GLU A 56 1.81 -9.54 3.01
CA GLU A 56 3.15 -9.36 3.59
C GLU A 56 3.89 -8.14 3.01
N THR A 57 3.43 -7.65 1.86
CA THR A 57 3.94 -6.43 1.21
C THR A 57 2.79 -5.47 0.89
N PRO A 58 3.05 -4.17 0.73
CA PRO A 58 2.01 -3.21 0.36
C PRO A 58 1.28 -3.61 -0.92
N LEU A 59 2.04 -3.99 -1.96
CA LEU A 59 1.46 -4.40 -3.24
C LEU A 59 0.60 -5.66 -3.12
N CYS A 60 0.99 -6.63 -2.28
CA CYS A 60 0.18 -7.83 -2.06
C CYS A 60 -1.13 -7.52 -1.32
N ALA A 61 -1.15 -6.49 -0.46
CA ALA A 61 -2.38 -6.03 0.17
C ALA A 61 -3.33 -5.39 -0.86
N VAL A 62 -2.81 -4.52 -1.75
CA VAL A 62 -3.58 -3.96 -2.87
C VAL A 62 -4.13 -5.05 -3.77
N GLU A 63 -3.30 -5.99 -4.21
CA GLU A 63 -3.71 -7.10 -5.08
C GLU A 63 -4.77 -7.99 -4.42
N THR A 64 -4.68 -8.20 -3.10
CA THR A 64 -5.70 -8.94 -2.33
C THR A 64 -7.02 -8.17 -2.27
N LEU A 65 -6.99 -6.84 -2.11
CA LEU A 65 -8.21 -6.01 -2.13
C LEU A 65 -8.86 -6.02 -3.51
N LEU A 66 -8.09 -5.87 -4.59
CA LEU A 66 -8.60 -5.94 -5.96
C LEU A 66 -9.25 -7.30 -6.25
N ALA A 67 -8.59 -8.39 -5.83
CA ALA A 67 -9.14 -9.74 -5.96
C ALA A 67 -10.40 -9.96 -5.11
N CYS A 68 -10.52 -9.31 -3.95
CA CYS A 68 -11.75 -9.36 -3.16
C CYS A 68 -12.95 -8.87 -3.99
N PHE A 69 -12.80 -7.73 -4.67
CA PHE A 69 -13.84 -7.17 -5.53
C PHE A 69 -14.11 -8.04 -6.75
N GLU A 70 -13.06 -8.43 -7.48
CA GLU A 70 -13.21 -9.21 -8.70
C GLU A 70 -13.84 -10.59 -8.45
N TRP A 71 -13.51 -11.23 -7.32
CA TRP A 71 -13.99 -12.58 -7.00
C TRP A 71 -15.23 -12.61 -6.11
N GLY A 72 -15.70 -11.46 -5.61
CA GLY A 72 -16.79 -11.38 -4.65
C GLY A 72 -16.51 -12.14 -3.35
N ARG A 73 -15.26 -12.04 -2.83
CA ARG A 73 -14.77 -12.84 -1.70
C ARG A 73 -14.55 -11.97 -0.46
N PRO A 74 -15.57 -11.73 0.39
CA PRO A 74 -15.44 -10.81 1.54
C PRO A 74 -14.41 -11.27 2.57
N ASP A 75 -14.06 -12.55 2.60
CA ASP A 75 -12.94 -13.05 3.42
C ASP A 75 -11.59 -12.48 2.98
N LEU A 76 -11.38 -12.17 1.69
CA LEU A 76 -10.18 -11.48 1.22
C LEU A 76 -10.18 -10.01 1.65
N CYS A 77 -11.31 -9.30 1.56
CA CYS A 77 -11.40 -7.91 2.01
C CYS A 77 -10.99 -7.77 3.49
N ARG A 78 -11.51 -8.63 4.36
CA ARG A 78 -11.18 -8.65 5.81
C ARG A 78 -9.69 -8.78 6.11
N MET A 79 -8.92 -9.39 5.21
CA MET A 79 -7.47 -9.54 5.42
C MET A 79 -6.74 -8.20 5.33
N VAL A 80 -7.26 -7.28 4.53
CA VAL A 80 -6.54 -6.07 4.11
C VAL A 80 -7.29 -4.78 4.40
N ASP A 81 -8.56 -4.84 4.77
CA ASP A 81 -9.38 -3.69 5.11
C ASP A 81 -10.18 -4.00 6.39
N ASP A 82 -10.13 -3.10 7.38
CA ASP A 82 -10.87 -3.23 8.64
C ASP A 82 -12.32 -2.72 8.54
N ASP A 83 -12.64 -1.98 7.48
CA ASP A 83 -13.95 -1.38 7.25
C ASP A 83 -14.74 -2.16 6.17
N GLU A 84 -14.59 -3.49 6.10
CA GLU A 84 -15.14 -4.27 4.97
C GLU A 84 -16.67 -4.25 4.90
N GLU A 85 -17.34 -3.94 6.02
CA GLU A 85 -18.79 -3.87 6.11
C GLU A 85 -19.38 -2.87 5.10
N GLN A 86 -18.61 -1.86 4.70
CA GLN A 86 -19.01 -0.90 3.69
C GLN A 86 -19.22 -1.53 2.29
N TYR A 87 -18.69 -2.73 2.05
CA TYR A 87 -18.78 -3.44 0.78
C TYR A 87 -19.94 -4.45 0.71
N ALA A 88 -20.73 -4.60 1.77
CA ALA A 88 -21.81 -5.60 1.80
C ALA A 88 -22.81 -5.45 0.63
N GLY A 89 -23.04 -4.22 0.17
CA GLY A 89 -23.89 -3.93 -1.00
C GLY A 89 -23.22 -4.13 -2.35
N ILE A 90 -21.89 -4.22 -2.41
CA ILE A 90 -21.14 -4.44 -3.68
C ILE A 90 -21.18 -5.92 -4.05
N PHE A 91 -21.16 -6.81 -3.05
CA PHE A 91 -21.16 -8.26 -3.28
C PHE A 91 -22.56 -8.88 -3.45
N SER A 92 -23.61 -8.07 -3.58
CA SER A 92 -24.97 -8.59 -3.80
C SER A 92 -25.17 -9.12 -5.22
N ASP A 93 -24.42 -8.60 -6.19
CA ASP A 93 -24.45 -9.05 -7.57
C ASP A 93 -23.30 -10.03 -7.84
N PRO A 94 -23.56 -11.13 -8.59
CA PRO A 94 -22.50 -12.04 -8.98
C PRO A 94 -21.51 -11.33 -9.92
N ALA A 95 -20.21 -11.59 -9.71
CA ALA A 95 -19.17 -11.13 -10.62
C ALA A 95 -19.44 -11.62 -12.06
N ASP A 96 -19.27 -10.74 -13.04
CA ASP A 96 -19.43 -11.09 -14.46
C ASP A 96 -18.20 -11.93 -14.90
N PRO A 97 -18.37 -13.23 -15.21
CA PRO A 97 -17.25 -14.11 -15.52
C PRO A 97 -16.59 -13.80 -16.88
N THR A 98 -17.15 -12.86 -17.64
CA THR A 98 -16.57 -12.42 -18.93
C THR A 98 -15.65 -11.21 -18.78
N LYS A 99 -15.64 -10.62 -17.57
CA LYS A 99 -14.83 -9.46 -17.23
C LYS A 99 -13.63 -9.84 -16.37
N TYR A 100 -12.62 -9.00 -16.40
CA TYR A 100 -11.45 -9.08 -15.53
C TYR A 100 -10.84 -7.68 -15.36
N LEU A 101 -10.01 -7.52 -14.35
CA LEU A 101 -9.32 -6.26 -14.08
C LEU A 101 -7.87 -6.32 -14.58
N ALA A 102 -7.50 -5.39 -15.45
CA ALA A 102 -6.11 -5.09 -15.75
C ALA A 102 -5.66 -3.87 -14.93
N TYR A 103 -4.49 -3.93 -14.30
CA TYR A 103 -3.92 -2.81 -13.57
C TYR A 103 -2.40 -2.71 -13.78
N ARG A 104 -1.83 -1.54 -13.49
CA ARG A 104 -0.38 -1.35 -13.42
C ARG A 104 -0.01 -0.35 -12.34
N VAL A 105 1.13 -0.56 -11.69
CA VAL A 105 1.62 0.30 -10.60
C VAL A 105 2.35 1.50 -11.19
N ILE A 106 1.77 2.69 -11.03
CA ILE A 106 2.35 3.94 -11.56
C ILE A 106 3.42 4.46 -10.61
N SER A 107 3.15 4.43 -9.30
CA SER A 107 4.11 4.85 -8.30
C SER A 107 3.89 4.13 -6.98
N GLU A 108 4.98 3.92 -6.26
CA GLU A 108 5.00 3.50 -4.87
C GLU A 108 5.86 4.49 -4.07
N ARG A 109 5.28 5.04 -3.01
CA ARG A 109 5.95 6.05 -2.17
C ARG A 109 5.80 5.70 -0.70
N SER A 110 6.92 5.62 0.01
CA SER A 110 6.92 5.59 1.47
C SER A 110 6.53 6.97 2.02
N VAL A 111 5.43 7.04 2.77
CA VAL A 111 5.02 8.24 3.51
C VAL A 111 5.77 8.30 4.83
N THR A 112 5.77 7.17 5.55
CA THR A 112 6.56 6.93 6.76
C THR A 112 7.35 5.65 6.53
N PRO A 113 8.70 5.67 6.61
CA PRO A 113 9.52 4.49 6.36
C PRO A 113 9.04 3.25 7.14
N ASP A 114 8.86 2.14 6.43
CA ASP A 114 8.42 0.83 6.94
C ASP A 114 7.06 0.79 7.65
N GLN A 115 6.28 1.88 7.61
CA GLN A 115 5.01 2.00 8.35
C GLN A 115 3.86 2.42 7.43
N ASP A 116 4.04 3.46 6.61
CA ASP A 116 3.02 4.01 5.74
C ASP A 116 3.52 4.04 4.29
N VAL A 117 2.71 3.51 3.38
CA VAL A 117 3.00 3.50 1.94
C VAL A 117 1.78 3.98 1.16
N GLU A 118 2.02 4.76 0.12
CA GLU A 118 1.03 5.11 -0.90
C GLU A 118 1.37 4.38 -2.20
N ILE A 119 0.40 3.65 -2.74
CA ILE A 119 0.49 3.03 -4.07
C ILE A 119 -0.54 3.70 -4.99
N ILE A 120 -0.09 4.14 -6.16
CA ILE A 120 -0.97 4.63 -7.22
C ILE A 120 -0.97 3.61 -8.35
N ILE A 121 -2.15 3.20 -8.78
CA ILE A 121 -2.32 2.30 -9.93
C ILE A 121 -3.23 2.92 -10.98
N GLU A 122 -3.02 2.54 -12.23
CA GLU A 122 -4.05 2.67 -13.26
C GLU A 122 -4.81 1.34 -13.37
N GLN A 123 -6.11 1.43 -13.63
CA GLN A 123 -7.00 0.27 -13.73
C GLN A 123 -7.83 0.33 -15.02
N GLN A 124 -8.16 -0.83 -15.57
CA GLN A 124 -9.07 -1.00 -16.69
C GLN A 124 -9.89 -2.27 -16.47
N GLU A 125 -11.21 -2.14 -16.47
CA GLU A 125 -12.10 -3.28 -16.64
C GLU A 125 -12.01 -3.76 -18.09
N MET A 126 -11.78 -5.05 -18.27
CA MET A 126 -11.51 -5.67 -19.56
C MET A 126 -12.51 -6.78 -19.81
N SER A 127 -12.87 -7.00 -21.08
CA SER A 127 -13.61 -8.19 -21.52
C SER A 127 -12.70 -9.19 -22.25
N ALA A 128 -13.08 -10.46 -22.27
CA ALA A 128 -12.36 -11.49 -23.01
C ALA A 128 -12.11 -11.08 -24.49
N GLY A 129 -10.85 -11.13 -24.92
CA GLY A 129 -10.44 -10.78 -26.29
C GLY A 129 -10.16 -9.29 -26.54
N GLN A 130 -10.39 -8.42 -25.55
CA GLN A 130 -10.03 -7.01 -25.64
C GLN A 130 -8.51 -6.82 -25.48
N VAL A 131 -7.94 -5.90 -26.25
CA VAL A 131 -6.52 -5.52 -26.15
C VAL A 131 -6.38 -4.41 -25.12
N ILE A 132 -5.43 -4.54 -24.20
CA ILE A 132 -5.15 -3.50 -23.19
C ILE A 132 -4.60 -2.26 -23.91
N GLY A 133 -5.30 -1.14 -23.76
CA GLY A 133 -4.93 0.16 -24.33
C GLY A 133 -4.40 1.12 -23.27
N PRO A 134 -4.24 2.42 -23.62
CA PRO A 134 -4.01 3.48 -22.64
C PRO A 134 -5.18 3.56 -21.64
N ALA A 135 -4.89 3.79 -20.36
CA ALA A 135 -5.92 3.98 -19.35
C ALA A 135 -6.75 5.22 -19.64
N THR A 136 -8.07 5.05 -19.73
CA THR A 136 -9.05 6.13 -19.93
C THR A 136 -9.66 6.59 -18.61
N ALA A 137 -9.65 5.74 -17.58
CA ALA A 137 -10.12 6.05 -16.24
C ALA A 137 -9.06 6.84 -15.44
N PRO A 138 -9.47 7.57 -14.38
CA PRO A 138 -8.57 8.09 -13.37
C PRO A 138 -7.70 6.99 -12.75
N SER A 139 -6.52 7.37 -12.28
CA SER A 139 -5.71 6.47 -11.44
C SER A 139 -6.36 6.36 -10.06
N SER A 140 -6.15 5.23 -9.38
CA SER A 140 -6.59 5.03 -8.00
C SER A 140 -5.40 5.05 -7.06
N GLY A 141 -5.52 5.81 -5.97
CA GLY A 141 -4.55 5.87 -4.88
C GLY A 141 -4.96 4.95 -3.73
N PHE A 142 -3.99 4.26 -3.14
CA PHE A 142 -4.16 3.37 -1.98
C PHE A 142 -3.20 3.81 -0.89
N HIS A 143 -3.73 4.09 0.29
CA HIS A 143 -2.95 4.33 1.51
C HIS A 143 -2.89 3.05 2.33
N LEU A 144 -1.67 2.62 2.64
CA LEU A 144 -1.42 1.37 3.33
C LEU A 144 -0.62 1.57 4.61
N GLN A 145 -1.01 0.81 5.64
CA GLN A 145 -0.36 0.79 6.94
C GLN A 145 0.11 -0.60 7.32
N ARG A 146 1.36 -0.68 7.80
CA ARG A 146 1.93 -1.90 8.35
C ARG A 146 1.42 -2.11 9.77
N GLN A 147 0.82 -3.27 9.99
CA GLN A 147 0.27 -3.69 11.26
C GLN A 147 1.35 -4.27 12.18
N THR A 148 1.04 -4.39 13.47
CA THR A 148 1.97 -4.96 14.48
C THR A 148 2.33 -6.42 14.23
N ASP A 149 1.48 -7.16 13.50
CA ASP A 149 1.74 -8.54 13.09
C ASP A 149 2.61 -8.63 11.82
N GLY A 150 3.02 -7.49 11.26
CA GLY A 150 3.87 -7.37 10.09
C GLY A 150 3.12 -7.36 8.76
N ARG A 151 1.81 -7.59 8.73
CA ARG A 151 0.98 -7.51 7.52
C ARG A 151 0.63 -6.07 7.16
N TRP A 152 0.26 -5.84 5.91
CA TRP A 152 -0.19 -4.54 5.41
C TRP A 152 -1.71 -4.50 5.28
N LYS A 153 -2.30 -3.36 5.65
CA LYS A 153 -3.71 -3.06 5.43
C LYS A 153 -3.88 -1.80 4.61
N VAL A 154 -4.89 -1.77 3.75
CA VAL A 154 -5.41 -0.59 3.09
C VAL A 154 -6.28 0.17 4.10
N VAL A 155 -5.88 1.38 4.44
CA VAL A 155 -6.58 2.25 5.40
C VAL A 155 -7.34 3.40 4.71
N GLY A 156 -7.21 3.49 3.39
CA GLY A 156 -7.94 4.42 2.55
C GLY A 156 -7.60 4.21 1.08
N TRP A 157 -8.58 4.42 0.20
CA TRP A 157 -8.36 4.37 -1.24
C TRP A 157 -9.41 5.21 -1.96
N GLY A 158 -9.10 5.62 -3.19
CA GLY A 158 -10.03 6.40 -4.01
C GLY A 158 -9.43 6.82 -5.34
N ASP A 159 -10.27 7.38 -6.20
CA ASP A 159 -9.83 7.94 -7.48
C ASP A 159 -9.07 9.25 -7.27
N LEU A 160 -7.98 9.40 -8.01
CA LEU A 160 -7.19 10.61 -8.04
C LEU A 160 -7.61 11.45 -9.25
N ASP A 161 -8.06 12.67 -9.00
CA ASP A 161 -8.30 13.65 -10.06
C ASP A 161 -7.00 13.88 -10.84
N ARG A 162 -7.09 13.79 -12.16
CA ARG A 162 -5.95 13.82 -13.09
C ARG A 162 -5.46 15.24 -13.37
#